data_AF-A0A7Y4VD16-F1
#
_entry.id   AF-A0A7Y4VD16-F1
#
_cell.length_a   1.000
_cell.length_b   1.000
_cell.length_c   1.000
_cell.angle_alpha   90.00
_cell.angle_beta   90.00
_cell.angle_gamma   90.00
#
_symmetry.space_group_name_H-M   'P 1'
#
loop_
_entity.id
_entity.type
_entity.pdbx_description
1 polymer ?
#
loop_
_entity_poly.entity_id
_entity_poly.type
_entity_poly.pdbx_seq_one_letter_code
_entity_poly.pdbx_strand_id
1 'polypeptide(L)'
;MSDPNEERSLEPLPQSNLGNTVRASWNFSLDDVRANIARYDPHAKEVLVRAFLWCIDHKHPMAKPDFAKRVGVSDNLIYRLLTGKYRDAKTDTQLGPSDDLIASIEKFLELERERYLGGKTQFVMTPTARKIQTACKIARESQSPVFLVSPSHIGKTWALEHFTANNNHGRTIMSRMRAASGLGGMVRRIADDCGVSDKSNTAALIDRIKNALSPDTLLILDELHLLAHTYRAGSFHNCMEVIREIIDEVGCGAVLSFTILEDVQAASQKQLQQLWRRGVHKFKLPTIPTIADVTDILAHNGLPFPDKTMTVTVVSDRQRI
;
A
#
# COMPACT_ATOMS: atom_id res chain seq x y z
N MET A 1 -1.04 -54.15 48.49
CA MET A 1 -1.63 -52.92 47.96
C MET A 1 -0.50 -51.93 47.78
N SER A 2 -0.04 -51.81 46.55
CA SER A 2 1.15 -51.10 46.06
C SER A 2 0.69 -50.51 44.72
N ASP A 3 1.00 -49.31 44.26
CA ASP A 3 1.86 -48.22 44.72
C ASP A 3 1.38 -46.95 43.93
N PRO A 4 2.13 -45.85 43.77
CA PRO A 4 1.66 -44.47 43.91
C PRO A 4 1.62 -43.73 42.55
N ASN A 5 1.32 -42.43 42.55
CA ASN A 5 1.70 -41.46 41.50
C ASN A 5 1.58 -41.92 40.02
N GLU A 6 0.36 -41.92 39.48
CA GLU A 6 0.19 -41.60 38.05
C GLU A 6 0.20 -40.08 37.89
N GLU A 7 1.39 -39.51 37.73
CA GLU A 7 1.56 -38.19 37.10
C GLU A 7 1.01 -38.27 35.67
N ARG A 8 -0.28 -37.92 35.50
CA ARG A 8 -0.76 -37.45 34.20
C ARG A 8 -0.18 -36.06 33.99
N SER A 9 0.91 -36.01 33.23
CA SER A 9 1.39 -34.80 32.59
C SER A 9 0.23 -34.12 31.87
N LEU A 10 -0.30 -33.06 32.48
CA LEU A 10 -1.17 -32.12 31.80
C LEU A 10 -0.34 -31.56 30.65
N GLU A 11 -0.64 -31.98 29.43
CA GLU A 11 -0.15 -31.30 28.24
C GLU A 11 -0.40 -29.80 28.43
N PRO A 12 0.61 -28.93 28.25
CA PRO A 12 0.39 -27.51 28.39
C PRO A 12 -0.70 -27.12 27.41
N LEU A 13 -1.82 -26.65 27.94
CA LEU A 13 -2.89 -26.03 27.17
C LEU A 13 -2.24 -25.08 26.16
N PRO A 14 -2.63 -25.11 24.87
CA PRO A 14 -2.04 -24.26 23.87
C PRO A 14 -2.11 -22.83 24.37
N GLN A 15 -0.93 -22.24 24.60
CA GLN A 15 -0.82 -20.89 25.12
C GLN A 15 -1.71 -19.98 24.26
N SER A 16 -2.76 -19.46 24.86
CA SER A 16 -3.66 -18.52 24.22
C SER A 16 -2.84 -17.31 23.80
N ASN A 17 -2.57 -17.20 22.51
CA ASN A 17 -1.77 -16.13 21.92
C ASN A 17 -2.35 -14.76 22.30
N LEU A 18 -1.65 -14.02 23.16
CA LEU A 18 -1.95 -12.66 23.62
C LEU A 18 -1.75 -11.58 22.54
N GLY A 19 -2.10 -11.86 21.28
CA GLY A 19 -1.90 -10.96 20.14
C GLY A 19 -2.71 -11.34 18.90
N ASN A 20 -4.04 -11.36 19.02
CA ASN A 20 -4.97 -11.68 17.92
C ASN A 20 -5.11 -10.54 16.89
N THR A 21 -4.03 -10.13 16.22
CA THR A 21 -4.14 -9.25 15.04
C THR A 21 -3.86 -10.03 13.77
N VAL A 22 -4.49 -9.62 12.65
CA VAL A 22 -4.23 -10.21 11.33
C VAL A 22 -2.73 -10.20 11.02
N ARG A 23 -2.05 -9.07 11.27
CA ARG A 23 -0.60 -8.93 11.05
C ARG A 23 0.23 -9.92 11.87
N ALA A 24 -0.21 -10.28 13.09
CA ALA A 24 0.48 -11.25 13.94
C ALA A 24 0.41 -12.68 13.38
N SER A 25 -0.66 -13.04 12.66
CA SER A 25 -0.77 -14.34 11.99
C SER A 25 0.24 -14.50 10.83
N TRP A 26 0.65 -13.38 10.23
CA TRP A 26 1.65 -13.27 9.18
C TRP A 26 3.02 -12.88 9.76
N ASN A 27 3.58 -13.65 10.68
CA ASN A 27 4.76 -13.30 11.50
C ASN A 27 6.13 -13.20 10.77
N PHE A 28 6.13 -12.76 9.52
CA PHE A 28 7.29 -12.46 8.68
C PHE A 28 7.07 -11.15 7.92
N SER A 29 8.12 -10.57 7.36
CA SER A 29 8.08 -9.30 6.65
C SER A 29 8.29 -9.48 5.14
N LEU A 30 7.92 -8.49 4.31
CA LEU A 30 8.04 -8.64 2.86
C LEU A 30 9.49 -8.85 2.40
N ASP A 31 10.45 -8.18 3.04
CA ASP A 31 11.88 -8.38 2.81
C ASP A 31 12.29 -9.84 3.07
N ASP A 32 11.84 -10.43 4.17
CA ASP A 32 12.07 -11.85 4.47
C ASP A 32 11.44 -12.75 3.40
N VAL A 33 10.17 -12.48 3.04
CA VAL A 33 9.44 -13.27 2.04
C VAL A 33 10.20 -13.27 0.72
N ARG A 34 10.60 -12.09 0.22
CA ARG A 34 11.34 -11.97 -1.04
C ARG A 34 12.67 -12.72 -1.00
N ALA A 35 13.42 -12.62 0.11
CA ALA A 35 14.67 -13.36 0.27
C ALA A 35 14.44 -14.88 0.28
N ASN A 36 13.43 -15.34 1.01
CA ASN A 36 13.13 -16.77 1.18
C ASN A 36 12.63 -17.44 -0.11
N ILE A 37 11.89 -16.72 -0.95
CA ILE A 37 11.34 -17.23 -2.21
C ILE A 37 12.21 -16.91 -3.43
N ALA A 38 13.41 -16.37 -3.24
CA ALA A 38 14.28 -15.91 -4.33
C ALA A 38 14.60 -17.00 -5.37
N ARG A 39 14.51 -18.28 -5.00
CA ARG A 39 14.77 -19.43 -5.89
C ARG A 39 13.54 -19.97 -6.63
N TYR A 40 12.34 -19.47 -6.33
CA TYR A 40 11.12 -19.92 -7.00
C TYR A 40 11.06 -19.46 -8.46
N ASP A 41 10.09 -19.98 -9.19
CA ASP A 41 9.72 -19.45 -10.49
C ASP A 41 9.27 -17.97 -10.36
N PRO A 42 9.63 -17.06 -11.30
CA PRO A 42 9.26 -15.65 -11.23
C PRO A 42 7.75 -15.39 -11.08
N HIS A 43 6.91 -16.14 -11.78
CA HIS A 43 5.45 -16.00 -11.69
C HIS A 43 4.95 -16.45 -10.31
N ALA A 44 5.46 -17.57 -9.79
CA ALA A 44 5.14 -18.01 -8.43
C ALA A 44 5.54 -16.99 -7.35
N LYS A 45 6.70 -16.33 -7.49
CA LYS A 45 7.13 -15.26 -6.57
C LYS A 45 6.13 -14.11 -6.56
N GLU A 46 5.71 -13.68 -7.74
CA GLU A 46 4.77 -12.57 -7.89
C GLU A 46 3.43 -12.90 -7.22
N VAL A 47 2.87 -14.07 -7.50
CA VAL A 47 1.58 -14.49 -6.94
C VAL A 47 1.62 -14.62 -5.42
N LEU A 48 2.70 -15.17 -4.86
CA LEU A 48 2.87 -15.28 -3.40
C LEU A 48 3.04 -13.91 -2.72
N VAL A 49 3.85 -13.02 -3.30
CA VAL A 49 4.01 -11.65 -2.78
C VAL A 49 2.70 -10.88 -2.86
N ARG A 50 1.95 -11.04 -3.96
CA ARG A 50 0.61 -10.48 -4.14
C ARG A 50 -0.35 -10.92 -3.05
N ALA A 51 -0.40 -12.22 -2.79
CA ALA A 51 -1.27 -12.77 -1.76
C ALA A 51 -0.90 -12.25 -0.37
N PHE A 52 0.39 -12.21 -0.04
CA PHE A 52 0.88 -11.66 1.23
C PHE A 52 0.46 -10.21 1.41
N LEU A 53 0.80 -9.34 0.44
CA LEU A 53 0.49 -7.91 0.49
C LEU A 53 -1.01 -7.65 0.54
N TRP A 54 -1.81 -8.44 -0.20
CA TRP A 54 -3.25 -8.37 -0.13
C TRP A 54 -3.74 -8.65 1.31
N CYS A 55 -3.36 -9.79 1.87
CA CYS A 55 -3.88 -10.23 3.16
C CYS A 55 -3.48 -9.34 4.36
N ILE A 56 -2.37 -8.61 4.27
CA ILE A 56 -1.92 -7.71 5.35
C ILE A 56 -2.43 -6.27 5.22
N ASP A 57 -3.06 -5.91 4.09
CA ASP A 57 -3.60 -4.57 3.86
C ASP A 57 -4.73 -4.29 4.86
N HIS A 58 -4.67 -3.14 5.54
CA HIS A 58 -5.66 -2.69 6.51
C HIS A 58 -7.08 -2.54 5.93
N LYS A 59 -7.22 -2.42 4.60
CA LYS A 59 -8.51 -2.29 3.92
C LYS A 59 -9.21 -3.62 3.69
N HIS A 60 -8.48 -4.73 3.67
CA HIS A 60 -9.01 -6.08 3.47
C HIS A 60 -8.18 -7.12 4.25
N PRO A 61 -8.04 -6.95 5.58
CA PRO A 61 -7.13 -7.75 6.38
C PRO A 61 -7.64 -9.19 6.48
N MET A 62 -6.79 -10.16 6.17
CA MET A 62 -7.09 -11.57 6.23
C MET A 62 -6.02 -12.34 6.98
N ALA A 63 -6.41 -13.08 8.02
CA ALA A 63 -5.46 -13.91 8.75
C ALA A 63 -4.94 -15.07 7.87
N LYS A 64 -3.68 -15.46 8.08
CA LYS A 64 -3.02 -16.53 7.31
C LYS A 64 -3.80 -17.86 7.30
N PRO A 65 -4.40 -18.33 8.42
CA PRO A 65 -5.21 -19.55 8.42
C PRO A 65 -6.47 -19.44 7.56
N ASP A 66 -7.13 -18.27 7.55
CA ASP A 66 -8.31 -18.03 6.72
C ASP A 66 -7.97 -18.00 5.24
N PHE A 67 -6.84 -17.34 4.89
CA PHE A 67 -6.30 -17.36 3.54
C PHE A 67 -6.00 -18.78 3.08
N ALA A 68 -5.25 -19.56 3.88
CA ALA A 68 -4.90 -20.94 3.57
C ALA A 68 -6.15 -21.80 3.31
N LYS A 69 -7.19 -21.66 4.15
CA LYS A 69 -8.47 -22.33 3.97
C LYS A 69 -9.15 -21.94 2.65
N ARG A 70 -9.14 -20.66 2.26
CA ARG A 70 -9.76 -20.18 1.02
C ARG A 70 -9.05 -20.67 -0.23
N VAL A 71 -7.73 -20.81 -0.18
CA VAL A 71 -6.95 -21.36 -1.31
C VAL A 71 -6.82 -22.89 -1.28
N GLY A 72 -7.44 -23.55 -0.28
CA GLY A 72 -7.57 -25.00 -0.23
C GLY A 72 -6.35 -25.75 0.32
N VAL A 73 -5.49 -25.09 1.10
CA VAL A 73 -4.28 -25.72 1.67
C VAL A 73 -4.16 -25.49 3.18
N SER A 74 -3.21 -26.20 3.81
CA SER A 74 -2.92 -26.01 5.24
C SER A 74 -2.17 -24.70 5.50
N ASP A 75 -2.44 -24.07 6.65
CA ASP A 75 -1.71 -22.89 7.14
C ASP A 75 -0.19 -23.14 7.20
N ASN A 76 0.20 -24.35 7.62
CA ASN A 76 1.60 -24.76 7.69
C ASN A 76 2.27 -24.88 6.30
N LEU A 77 1.51 -25.21 5.24
CA LEU A 77 2.07 -25.18 3.89
C LEU A 77 2.38 -23.75 3.46
N ILE A 78 1.45 -22.81 3.65
CA ILE A 78 1.66 -21.38 3.34
C ILE A 78 2.86 -20.83 4.12
N TYR A 79 2.96 -21.15 5.42
CA TYR A 79 4.11 -20.77 6.23
C TYR A 79 5.43 -21.31 5.65
N ARG A 80 5.50 -22.61 5.34
CA ARG A 80 6.73 -23.23 4.82
C ARG A 80 7.13 -22.67 3.46
N LEU A 81 6.18 -22.37 2.58
CA LEU A 81 6.43 -21.75 1.28
C LEU A 81 7.04 -20.35 1.43
N LEU A 82 6.39 -19.48 2.21
CA LEU A 82 6.82 -18.07 2.36
C LEU A 82 8.08 -17.91 3.20
N THR A 83 8.42 -18.91 4.02
CA THR A 83 9.66 -18.94 4.80
C THR A 83 10.78 -19.75 4.14
N GLY A 84 10.55 -20.29 2.92
CA GLY A 84 11.54 -21.09 2.19
C GLY A 84 11.89 -22.43 2.85
N LYS A 85 11.03 -22.89 3.77
CA LYS A 85 11.17 -24.15 4.53
C LYS A 85 10.43 -25.32 3.90
N TYR A 86 9.79 -25.14 2.74
CA TYR A 86 9.17 -26.24 2.00
C TYR A 86 10.25 -26.96 1.19
N ARG A 87 10.53 -28.22 1.52
CA ARG A 87 11.66 -28.99 0.99
C ARG A 87 11.27 -30.42 0.68
N ASP A 88 11.95 -30.99 -0.30
CA ASP A 88 11.87 -32.41 -0.64
C ASP A 88 12.58 -33.25 0.43
N ALA A 89 11.92 -34.29 0.92
CA ALA A 89 12.43 -35.11 2.02
C ALA A 89 13.65 -35.97 1.64
N LYS A 90 13.88 -36.22 0.35
CA LYS A 90 14.97 -37.08 -0.15
C LYS A 90 16.17 -36.27 -0.61
N THR A 91 15.94 -35.15 -1.28
CA THR A 91 17.01 -34.33 -1.88
C THR A 91 17.37 -33.10 -1.07
N ASP A 92 16.60 -32.78 -0.02
CA ASP A 92 16.69 -31.53 0.76
C ASP A 92 16.60 -30.25 -0.12
N THR A 93 16.11 -30.38 -1.35
CA THR A 93 15.97 -29.23 -2.25
C THR A 93 14.71 -28.45 -1.90
N GLN A 94 14.82 -27.13 -1.92
CA GLN A 94 13.67 -26.24 -1.73
C GLN A 94 12.63 -26.48 -2.83
N LEU A 95 11.40 -26.74 -2.42
CA LEU A 95 10.26 -26.93 -3.30
C LEU A 95 9.47 -25.61 -3.42
N GLY A 96 9.01 -25.33 -4.63
CA GLY A 96 8.07 -24.26 -4.92
C GLY A 96 6.62 -24.66 -4.64
N PRO A 97 5.67 -23.71 -4.73
CA PRO A 97 4.26 -24.03 -4.77
C PRO A 97 3.92 -24.86 -6.02
N SER A 98 2.87 -25.67 -5.97
CA SER A 98 2.32 -26.34 -7.15
C SER A 98 1.56 -25.36 -8.04
N ASP A 99 1.45 -25.67 -9.32
CA ASP A 99 0.67 -24.87 -10.28
C ASP A 99 -0.80 -24.74 -9.87
N ASP A 100 -1.39 -25.80 -9.30
CA ASP A 100 -2.76 -25.77 -8.76
C ASP A 100 -2.92 -24.75 -7.62
N LEU A 101 -1.92 -24.66 -6.73
CA LEU A 101 -1.94 -23.67 -5.66
C LEU A 101 -1.80 -22.26 -6.21
N ILE A 102 -0.93 -22.04 -7.20
CA ILE A 102 -0.79 -20.74 -7.86
C ILE A 102 -2.12 -20.31 -8.49
N ALA A 103 -2.76 -21.19 -9.27
CA ALA A 103 -4.05 -20.92 -9.89
C ALA A 103 -5.15 -20.63 -8.84
N SER A 104 -5.14 -21.35 -7.71
CA SER A 104 -6.07 -21.13 -6.60
C SER A 104 -5.87 -19.75 -5.96
N ILE A 105 -4.63 -19.33 -5.75
CA ILE A 105 -4.29 -18.00 -5.20
C ILE A 105 -4.74 -16.90 -6.16
N GLU A 106 -4.49 -17.04 -7.46
CA GLU A 106 -4.90 -16.05 -8.46
C GLU A 106 -6.42 -15.90 -8.52
N LYS A 107 -7.14 -17.03 -8.53
CA LYS A 107 -8.61 -17.03 -8.48
C LYS A 107 -9.13 -16.35 -7.21
N PHE A 108 -8.50 -16.62 -6.06
CA PHE A 108 -8.83 -15.96 -4.81
C PHE A 108 -8.63 -14.43 -4.92
N LEU A 109 -7.48 -13.99 -5.42
CA LEU A 109 -7.16 -12.56 -5.56
C LEU A 109 -8.14 -11.85 -6.49
N GLU A 110 -8.52 -12.48 -7.60
CA GLU A 110 -9.48 -11.90 -8.54
C GLU A 110 -10.87 -11.74 -7.92
N LEU A 111 -11.37 -12.77 -7.21
CA LEU A 111 -12.65 -12.69 -6.52
C LEU A 111 -12.67 -11.63 -5.42
N GLU A 112 -11.59 -11.52 -4.62
CA GLU A 112 -11.53 -10.50 -3.58
C GLU A 112 -11.40 -9.09 -4.16
N ARG A 113 -10.69 -8.93 -5.28
CA ARG A 113 -10.63 -7.67 -6.04
C ARG A 113 -12.02 -7.25 -6.51
N GLU A 114 -12.79 -8.15 -7.12
CA GLU A 114 -14.16 -7.90 -7.55
C GLU A 114 -15.06 -7.50 -6.38
N ARG A 115 -15.00 -8.23 -5.26
CA ARG A 115 -15.77 -7.92 -4.04
C ARG A 115 -15.43 -6.54 -3.48
N TYR A 116 -14.15 -6.23 -3.39
CA TYR A 116 -13.68 -4.97 -2.83
C TYR A 116 -14.08 -3.77 -3.70
N LEU A 117 -14.03 -3.92 -5.03
CA LEU A 117 -14.47 -2.88 -5.96
C LEU A 117 -16.00 -2.78 -6.01
N GLY A 118 -16.73 -3.89 -5.95
CA GLY A 118 -18.19 -3.92 -5.95
C GLY A 118 -18.83 -3.36 -4.68
N GLY A 119 -18.12 -3.36 -3.55
CA GLY A 119 -18.60 -2.84 -2.26
C GLY A 119 -18.37 -1.35 -2.02
N LYS A 120 -17.59 -0.65 -2.85
CA LYS A 120 -17.32 0.79 -2.70
C LYS A 120 -18.23 1.60 -3.61
N THR A 121 -18.71 2.75 -3.12
CA THR A 121 -19.37 3.81 -3.90
C THR A 121 -18.74 3.92 -5.29
N GLN A 122 -19.56 3.92 -6.34
CA GLN A 122 -19.10 3.87 -7.72
C GLN A 122 -18.11 5.02 -7.98
N PHE A 123 -16.83 4.69 -8.06
CA PHE A 123 -15.80 5.67 -8.36
C PHE A 123 -16.04 6.17 -9.79
N VAL A 124 -16.29 7.47 -9.94
CA VAL A 124 -16.46 8.07 -11.26
C VAL A 124 -15.09 8.39 -11.83
N MET A 125 -14.78 7.78 -12.98
CA MET A 125 -13.56 8.08 -13.71
C MET A 125 -13.70 9.43 -14.42
N THR A 126 -13.37 10.52 -13.74
CA THR A 126 -13.39 11.89 -14.29
C THR A 126 -12.13 12.20 -15.12
N PRO A 127 -12.08 13.29 -15.90
CA PRO A 127 -10.85 13.73 -16.56
C PRO A 127 -9.67 13.93 -15.60
N THR A 128 -9.92 14.51 -14.43
CA THR A 128 -8.89 14.69 -13.39
C THR A 128 -8.42 13.35 -12.84
N ALA A 129 -9.33 12.41 -12.57
CA ALA A 129 -8.96 11.05 -12.16
C ALA A 129 -8.13 10.33 -13.23
N ARG A 130 -8.50 10.43 -14.52
CA ARG A 130 -7.73 9.87 -15.64
C ARG A 130 -6.30 10.41 -15.67
N LYS A 131 -6.11 11.73 -15.50
CA LYS A 131 -4.77 12.34 -15.43
C LYS A 131 -3.93 11.79 -14.29
N ILE A 132 -4.53 11.58 -13.12
CA ILE A 132 -3.85 10.99 -11.95
C ILE A 132 -3.44 9.54 -12.26
N GLN A 133 -4.32 8.75 -12.87
CA GLN A 133 -3.97 7.38 -13.27
C GLN A 133 -2.84 7.34 -14.30
N THR A 134 -2.85 8.25 -15.28
CA THR A 134 -1.77 8.40 -16.24
C THR A 134 -0.45 8.74 -15.56
N ALA A 135 -0.46 9.65 -14.56
CA ALA A 135 0.72 9.97 -13.77
C ALA A 135 1.29 8.75 -13.03
N CYS A 136 0.43 7.91 -12.43
CA CYS A 136 0.84 6.65 -11.80
C CYS A 136 1.46 5.66 -12.79
N LYS A 137 0.86 5.49 -13.98
CA LYS A 137 1.38 4.60 -15.02
C LYS A 137 2.75 5.07 -15.52
N ILE A 138 2.88 6.36 -15.83
CA ILE A 138 4.13 6.97 -16.26
C ILE A 138 5.21 6.76 -15.20
N ALA A 139 4.93 7.08 -13.94
CA ALA A 139 5.91 6.91 -12.86
C ALA A 139 6.45 5.48 -12.78
N ARG A 140 5.56 4.49 -12.91
CA ARG A 140 5.92 3.06 -12.90
C ARG A 140 6.75 2.67 -14.13
N GLU A 141 6.32 3.08 -15.31
CA GLU A 141 6.98 2.74 -16.59
C GLU A 141 8.34 3.43 -16.75
N SER A 142 8.46 4.67 -16.29
CA SER A 142 9.70 5.44 -16.37
C SER A 142 10.65 5.22 -15.19
N GLN A 143 10.24 4.45 -14.17
CA GLN A 143 10.99 4.21 -12.94
C GLN A 143 11.54 5.50 -12.33
N SER A 144 10.73 6.57 -12.38
CA SER A 144 11.16 7.91 -11.98
C SER A 144 10.07 8.62 -11.18
N PRO A 145 10.44 9.61 -10.35
CA PRO A 145 9.46 10.30 -9.53
C PRO A 145 8.56 11.21 -10.38
N VAL A 146 7.26 11.17 -10.12
CA VAL A 146 6.26 12.06 -10.71
C VAL A 146 5.64 12.92 -9.62
N PHE A 147 5.58 14.22 -9.87
CA PHE A 147 5.03 15.18 -8.92
C PHE A 147 3.57 15.48 -9.23
N LEU A 148 2.70 15.22 -8.26
CA LEU A 148 1.27 15.53 -8.33
C LEU A 148 0.99 16.72 -7.41
N VAL A 149 0.85 17.92 -7.98
CA VAL A 149 0.74 19.16 -7.19
C VAL A 149 -0.55 19.89 -7.54
N SER A 150 -1.41 20.10 -6.54
CA SER A 150 -2.69 20.82 -6.69
C SER A 150 -3.34 21.13 -5.35
N PRO A 151 -4.33 22.03 -5.27
CA PRO A 151 -5.06 22.32 -4.04
C PRO A 151 -5.74 21.09 -3.44
N SER A 152 -6.13 21.18 -2.17
CA SER A 152 -6.96 20.16 -1.51
C SER A 152 -8.33 20.04 -2.18
N HIS A 153 -9.02 18.92 -1.93
CA HIS A 153 -10.41 18.68 -2.35
C HIS A 153 -10.68 18.53 -3.86
N ILE A 154 -9.64 18.32 -4.69
CA ILE A 154 -9.84 18.00 -6.13
C ILE A 154 -9.92 16.49 -6.42
N GLY A 155 -9.93 15.63 -5.39
CA GLY A 155 -10.02 14.17 -5.54
C GLY A 155 -8.68 13.42 -5.69
N LYS A 156 -7.53 14.03 -5.37
CA LYS A 156 -6.20 13.39 -5.43
C LYS A 156 -6.15 12.03 -4.72
N THR A 157 -6.35 12.05 -3.41
CA THR A 157 -6.29 10.86 -2.54
C THR A 157 -7.29 9.80 -3.01
N TRP A 158 -8.51 10.20 -3.36
CA TRP A 158 -9.53 9.27 -3.83
C TRP A 158 -9.11 8.57 -5.14
N ALA A 159 -8.55 9.31 -6.10
CA ALA A 159 -8.06 8.73 -7.35
C ALA A 159 -6.82 7.84 -7.15
N LEU A 160 -5.90 8.20 -6.25
CA LEU A 160 -4.72 7.39 -5.90
C LEU A 160 -5.13 6.09 -5.18
N GLU A 161 -6.08 6.16 -4.26
CA GLU A 161 -6.63 4.99 -3.57
C GLU A 161 -7.36 4.07 -4.55
N HIS A 162 -8.14 4.64 -5.49
CA HIS A 162 -8.79 3.87 -6.54
C HIS A 162 -7.76 3.23 -7.49
N PHE A 163 -6.69 3.95 -7.87
CA PHE A 163 -5.62 3.38 -8.67
C PHE A 163 -4.95 2.21 -7.94
N THR A 164 -4.59 2.40 -6.67
CA THR A 164 -3.96 1.39 -5.82
C THR A 164 -4.87 0.16 -5.69
N ALA A 165 -6.16 0.35 -5.42
CA ALA A 165 -7.15 -0.73 -5.37
C ALA A 165 -7.16 -1.58 -6.65
N ASN A 166 -7.12 -0.95 -7.81
CA ASN A 166 -7.14 -1.63 -9.11
C ASN A 166 -5.76 -2.16 -9.55
N ASN A 167 -4.69 -1.75 -8.88
CA ASN A 167 -3.31 -2.15 -9.17
C ASN A 167 -2.63 -2.78 -7.95
N ASN A 168 -3.41 -3.34 -7.02
CA ASN A 168 -2.92 -3.98 -5.81
C ASN A 168 -2.37 -5.39 -6.09
N HIS A 169 -1.67 -5.56 -7.22
CA HIS A 169 -0.93 -6.76 -7.57
C HIS A 169 0.44 -6.79 -6.90
N GLY A 170 0.55 -6.25 -5.68
CA GLY A 170 1.78 -6.28 -4.90
C GLY A 170 2.91 -5.40 -5.44
N ARG A 171 2.64 -4.60 -6.48
CA ARG A 171 3.58 -3.65 -7.08
C ARG A 171 3.11 -2.21 -7.00
N THR A 172 2.08 -1.91 -6.22
CA THR A 172 1.68 -0.53 -5.92
C THR A 172 1.48 -0.40 -4.43
N ILE A 173 2.35 0.38 -3.79
CA ILE A 173 2.33 0.63 -2.35
C ILE A 173 1.97 2.09 -2.16
N MET A 174 0.91 2.37 -1.40
CA MET A 174 0.48 3.72 -1.11
C MET A 174 0.67 4.01 0.38
N SER A 175 1.51 5.00 0.67
CA SER A 175 1.73 5.51 2.01
C SER A 175 1.21 6.94 2.14
N ARG A 176 0.20 7.14 2.98
CA ARG A 176 -0.36 8.47 3.26
C ARG A 176 0.29 9.06 4.50
N MET A 177 0.98 10.19 4.35
CA MET A 177 1.66 10.85 5.44
C MET A 177 0.68 11.37 6.50
N ARG A 178 1.13 11.42 7.76
CA ARG A 178 0.38 12.00 8.88
C ARG A 178 0.99 13.34 9.27
N ALA A 179 0.17 14.24 9.78
CA ALA A 179 0.63 15.50 10.34
C ALA A 179 1.66 15.27 11.47
N ALA A 180 2.63 16.17 11.59
CA ALA A 180 3.69 16.13 12.60
C ALA A 180 4.56 14.85 12.61
N SER A 181 4.56 14.08 11.52
CA SER A 181 5.43 12.92 11.37
C SER A 181 6.82 13.34 10.90
N GLY A 182 7.80 13.37 11.81
CA GLY A 182 9.22 13.52 11.43
C GLY A 182 9.78 12.28 10.72
N LEU A 183 11.08 12.28 10.42
CA LEU A 183 11.76 11.20 9.69
C LEU A 183 11.41 9.79 10.20
N GLY A 184 11.54 9.56 11.50
CA GLY A 184 11.25 8.24 12.08
C GLY A 184 9.76 7.84 12.02
N GLY A 185 8.85 8.81 11.98
CA GLY A 185 7.42 8.53 11.79
C GLY A 185 7.11 8.19 10.32
N MET A 186 7.73 8.92 9.39
CA MET A 186 7.61 8.67 7.95
C MET A 186 8.15 7.28 7.60
N VAL A 187 9.36 6.95 8.05
CA VAL A 187 10.01 5.67 7.76
C VAL A 187 9.18 4.50 8.32
N ARG A 188 8.70 4.57 9.56
CA ARG A 188 7.84 3.51 10.12
C ARG A 188 6.55 3.34 9.34
N ARG A 189 5.95 4.45 8.89
CA ARG A 189 4.72 4.39 8.11
C ARG A 189 4.95 3.72 6.75
N ILE A 190 6.00 4.10 6.04
CA ILE A 190 6.37 3.45 4.77
C ILE A 190 6.69 1.98 5.01
N ALA A 191 7.42 1.63 6.08
CA ALA A 191 7.72 0.25 6.43
C ALA A 191 6.44 -0.59 6.61
N ASP A 192 5.49 -0.10 7.41
CA ASP A 192 4.21 -0.78 7.65
C ASP A 192 3.42 -0.97 6.34
N ASP A 193 3.30 0.08 5.52
CA ASP A 193 2.61 0.02 4.23
C ASP A 193 3.34 -0.91 3.21
N CYS A 194 4.67 -1.12 3.35
CA CYS A 194 5.45 -2.10 2.59
C CYS A 194 5.36 -3.53 3.15
N GLY A 195 4.66 -3.76 4.27
CA GLY A 195 4.61 -5.05 4.96
C GLY A 195 5.87 -5.40 5.77
N VAL A 196 6.71 -4.42 6.06
CA VAL A 196 7.91 -4.54 6.89
C VAL A 196 7.56 -4.28 8.36
N SER A 197 7.99 -5.17 9.26
CA SER A 197 7.82 -4.95 10.71
C SER A 197 8.52 -3.67 11.19
N ASP A 198 7.78 -2.81 11.89
CA ASP A 198 8.22 -1.49 12.38
C ASP A 198 9.13 -1.50 13.63
N LYS A 199 9.37 -2.68 14.20
CA LYS A 199 10.14 -2.89 15.45
C LYS A 199 11.64 -2.59 15.36
N SER A 200 12.17 -2.27 14.18
CA SER A 200 13.59 -1.96 13.98
C SER A 200 13.90 -0.47 14.18
N ASN A 201 15.18 -0.12 14.31
CA ASN A 201 15.61 1.28 14.29
C ASN A 201 15.45 1.89 12.88
N THR A 202 15.46 3.23 12.78
CA THR A 202 15.19 3.93 11.51
C THR A 202 16.11 3.52 10.37
N ALA A 203 17.42 3.38 10.61
CA ALA A 203 18.37 3.00 9.55
C ALA A 203 18.09 1.59 9.04
N ALA A 204 17.91 0.64 9.95
CA ALA A 204 17.53 -0.73 9.60
C ALA A 204 16.16 -0.78 8.87
N LEU A 205 15.20 0.06 9.24
CA LEU A 205 13.92 0.14 8.53
C LEU A 205 14.09 0.65 7.09
N ILE A 206 14.97 1.63 6.86
CA ILE A 206 15.27 2.12 5.50
C ILE A 206 15.82 0.99 4.64
N ASP A 207 16.79 0.23 5.13
CA ASP A 207 17.36 -0.92 4.39
C ASP A 207 16.31 -1.99 4.12
N ARG A 208 15.45 -2.28 5.10
CA ARG A 208 14.38 -3.26 4.94
C ARG A 208 13.29 -2.80 3.98
N ILE A 209 12.96 -1.51 3.94
CA ILE A 209 12.09 -0.93 2.91
C ILE A 209 12.71 -1.14 1.53
N LYS A 210 14.00 -0.81 1.35
CA LYS A 210 14.69 -1.00 0.06
C LYS A 210 14.64 -2.46 -0.40
N ASN A 211 14.87 -3.41 0.52
CA ASN A 211 14.80 -4.85 0.23
C ASN A 211 13.38 -5.37 -0.04
N ALA A 212 12.36 -4.71 0.50
CA ALA A 212 10.95 -5.05 0.29
C ALA A 212 10.41 -4.54 -1.07
N LEU A 213 10.98 -3.44 -1.58
CA LEU A 213 10.62 -2.85 -2.86
C LEU A 213 11.38 -3.54 -4.03
N SER A 214 10.90 -3.29 -5.25
CA SER A 214 11.56 -3.73 -6.49
C SER A 214 11.46 -2.64 -7.57
N PRO A 215 12.26 -2.71 -8.65
CA PRO A 215 12.17 -1.75 -9.76
C PRO A 215 10.77 -1.67 -10.40
N ASP A 216 10.02 -2.76 -10.38
CA ASP A 216 8.64 -2.80 -10.92
C ASP A 216 7.59 -2.22 -9.96
N THR A 217 7.99 -1.83 -8.76
CA THR A 217 7.09 -1.26 -7.75
C THR A 217 6.81 0.21 -8.03
N LEU A 218 5.56 0.62 -7.84
CA LEU A 218 5.14 2.00 -7.75
C LEU A 218 4.95 2.39 -6.28
N LEU A 219 5.76 3.32 -5.79
CA LEU A 219 5.62 3.90 -4.45
C LEU A 219 4.84 5.22 -4.52
N ILE A 220 3.62 5.24 -4.00
CA ILE A 220 2.78 6.44 -3.90
C ILE A 220 2.94 7.02 -2.50
N LEU A 221 3.47 8.24 -2.41
CA LEU A 221 3.57 9.00 -1.16
C LEU A 221 2.58 10.15 -1.20
N ASP A 222 1.47 10.00 -0.48
CA ASP A 222 0.38 10.98 -0.43
C ASP A 222 0.50 11.93 0.75
N GLU A 223 0.01 13.16 0.58
CA GLU A 223 0.05 14.23 1.58
C GLU A 223 1.47 14.59 2.06
N LEU A 224 2.49 14.51 1.20
CA LEU A 224 3.90 14.72 1.59
C LEU A 224 4.18 16.09 2.21
N HIS A 225 3.37 17.09 1.88
CA HIS A 225 3.46 18.42 2.49
C HIS A 225 3.26 18.41 4.01
N LEU A 226 2.58 17.39 4.57
CA LEU A 226 2.40 17.26 6.01
C LEU A 226 3.71 17.04 6.79
N LEU A 227 4.76 16.56 6.10
CA LEU A 227 6.11 16.42 6.67
C LEU A 227 6.76 17.79 6.95
N ALA A 228 6.26 18.88 6.36
CA ALA A 228 6.74 20.23 6.63
C ALA A 228 6.23 20.78 7.98
N HIS A 229 5.12 20.24 8.52
CA HIS A 229 4.51 20.70 9.78
C HIS A 229 5.15 20.09 11.04
N THR A 230 6.38 19.59 10.94
CA THR A 230 7.10 19.03 12.09
C THR A 230 7.84 20.11 12.85
N TYR A 231 7.91 20.01 14.18
CA TYR A 231 8.59 20.99 15.05
C TYR A 231 10.11 21.08 14.88
N ARG A 232 10.75 20.14 14.17
CA ARG A 232 12.21 20.10 14.00
C ARG A 232 12.64 20.74 12.69
N ALA A 233 13.47 21.77 12.77
CA ALA A 233 14.12 22.37 11.60
C ALA A 233 14.89 21.30 10.79
N GLY A 234 14.78 21.36 9.47
CA GLY A 234 15.45 20.40 8.57
C GLY A 234 14.80 19.01 8.47
N SER A 235 13.78 18.68 9.28
CA SER A 235 13.11 17.37 9.24
C SER A 235 12.50 17.07 7.87
N PHE A 236 11.87 18.06 7.23
CA PHE A 236 11.36 17.91 5.86
C PHE A 236 12.46 17.55 4.87
N HIS A 237 13.63 18.21 4.94
CA HIS A 237 14.77 17.92 4.07
C HIS A 237 15.26 16.49 4.26
N ASN A 238 15.46 16.06 5.51
CA ASN A 238 15.92 14.71 5.82
C ASN A 238 14.92 13.64 5.32
N CYS A 239 13.62 13.92 5.43
CA CYS A 239 12.59 13.04 4.88
C CYS A 239 12.72 12.92 3.35
N MET A 240 12.88 14.05 2.65
CA MET A 240 13.03 14.05 1.20
C MET A 240 14.32 13.36 0.73
N GLU A 241 15.43 13.50 1.47
CA GLU A 241 16.68 12.79 1.16
C GLU A 241 16.53 11.27 1.30
N VAL A 242 15.84 10.79 2.34
CA VAL A 242 15.58 9.35 2.49
C VAL A 242 14.63 8.84 1.40
N ILE A 243 13.61 9.61 1.02
CA ILE A 243 12.75 9.26 -0.12
C ILE A 243 13.58 9.16 -1.41
N ARG A 244 14.48 10.13 -1.64
CA ARG A 244 15.40 10.12 -2.79
C ARG A 244 16.30 8.90 -2.78
N GLU A 245 16.91 8.59 -1.64
CA GLU A 245 17.79 7.44 -1.44
C GLU A 245 17.07 6.12 -1.77
N ILE A 246 15.83 5.94 -1.28
CA ILE A 246 15.03 4.75 -1.58
C ILE A 246 14.75 4.64 -3.09
N ILE A 247 14.34 5.74 -3.73
CA ILE A 247 14.03 5.73 -5.18
C ILE A 247 15.29 5.45 -6.01
N ASP A 248 16.40 6.12 -5.70
CA ASP A 248 17.66 6.00 -6.44
C ASP A 248 18.28 4.59 -6.30
N GLU A 249 18.26 4.01 -5.09
CA GLU A 249 18.86 2.69 -4.85
C GLU A 249 17.98 1.53 -5.34
N VAL A 250 16.66 1.63 -5.20
CA VAL A 250 15.74 0.57 -5.66
C VAL A 250 15.49 0.68 -7.17
N GLY A 251 15.52 1.89 -7.74
CA GLY A 251 15.13 2.14 -9.12
C GLY A 251 13.63 1.96 -9.36
N CYS A 252 12.80 2.26 -8.36
CA CYS A 252 11.33 2.13 -8.46
C CYS A 252 10.65 3.42 -8.91
N GLY A 253 9.47 3.30 -9.51
CA GLY A 253 8.63 4.44 -9.84
C GLY A 253 8.02 5.06 -8.58
N ALA A 254 7.87 6.39 -8.53
CA ALA A 254 7.25 7.05 -7.39
C ALA A 254 6.26 8.15 -7.79
N VAL A 255 5.16 8.27 -7.05
CA VAL A 255 4.24 9.42 -7.14
C VAL A 255 4.32 10.20 -5.84
N LEU A 256 4.73 11.46 -5.94
CA LEU A 256 4.89 12.37 -4.83
C LEU A 256 3.75 13.39 -4.85
N SER A 257 2.73 13.19 -4.02
CA SER A 257 1.51 14.00 -3.98
C SER A 257 1.60 15.10 -2.91
N PHE A 258 1.40 16.33 -3.35
CA PHE A 258 1.45 17.54 -2.52
C PHE A 258 0.15 18.33 -2.68
N THR A 259 -0.29 18.93 -1.58
CA THR A 259 -1.20 20.07 -1.64
C THR A 259 -0.37 21.32 -1.85
N ILE A 260 -0.82 22.23 -2.74
CA ILE A 260 -0.15 23.52 -2.93
C ILE A 260 -0.13 24.24 -1.59
N LEU A 261 1.06 24.34 -1.02
CA LEU A 261 1.42 25.31 0.02
C LEU A 261 2.44 26.21 -0.66
N GLU A 262 2.08 27.47 -0.86
CA GLU A 262 3.00 28.51 -1.32
C GLU A 262 4.27 28.52 -0.43
N ASP A 263 4.15 28.10 0.82
CA ASP A 263 5.23 27.89 1.79
C ASP A 263 6.18 26.72 1.48
N VAL A 264 5.67 25.63 0.87
CA VAL A 264 6.52 24.50 0.45
C VAL A 264 7.42 24.97 -0.69
N GLN A 265 6.93 25.77 -1.63
CA GLN A 265 7.77 26.29 -2.72
C GLN A 265 8.88 27.22 -2.24
N ALA A 266 8.65 28.05 -1.21
CA ALA A 266 9.65 29.00 -0.72
C ALA A 266 10.71 28.33 0.18
N ALA A 267 10.30 27.45 1.11
CA ALA A 267 11.21 26.84 2.08
C ALA A 267 11.94 25.59 1.56
N SER A 268 11.42 24.94 0.51
CA SER A 268 11.94 23.66 0.02
C SER A 268 12.52 23.69 -1.40
N GLN A 269 12.63 24.86 -2.04
CA GLN A 269 13.06 24.97 -3.43
C GLN A 269 14.45 24.38 -3.70
N LYS A 270 15.40 24.51 -2.75
CA LYS A 270 16.73 23.89 -2.86
C LYS A 270 16.70 22.39 -2.54
N GLN A 271 15.89 22.01 -1.56
CA GLN A 271 15.80 20.65 -1.01
C GLN A 271 15.05 19.71 -1.96
N LEU A 272 13.96 20.18 -2.55
CA LEU A 272 13.21 19.46 -3.59
C LEU A 272 13.90 19.52 -4.96
N GLN A 273 14.86 20.43 -5.18
CA GLN A 273 15.53 20.55 -6.47
C GLN A 273 16.16 19.24 -6.94
N GLN A 274 16.73 18.48 -6.00
CA GLN A 274 17.36 17.19 -6.32
C GLN A 274 16.35 16.17 -6.85
N LEU A 275 15.18 16.08 -6.22
CA LEU A 275 14.09 15.21 -6.69
C LEU A 275 13.39 15.79 -7.92
N TRP A 276 13.25 17.10 -8.05
CA TRP A 276 12.68 17.76 -9.22
C TRP A 276 13.52 17.56 -10.49
N ARG A 277 14.84 17.47 -10.37
CA ARG A 277 15.72 17.16 -11.50
C ARG A 277 15.59 15.72 -11.97
N ARG A 278 15.24 14.80 -11.06
CA ARG A 278 14.93 13.39 -11.37
C ARG A 278 13.53 13.23 -11.92
N GLY A 279 12.60 14.05 -11.46
CA GLY A 279 11.22 13.97 -11.88
C GLY A 279 11.03 14.48 -13.29
N VAL A 280 10.86 13.54 -14.22
CA VAL A 280 10.69 13.83 -15.64
C VAL A 280 9.34 14.51 -15.90
N HIS A 281 8.33 14.23 -15.07
CA HIS A 281 6.96 14.69 -15.29
C HIS A 281 6.35 15.40 -14.08
N LYS A 282 5.88 16.63 -14.30
CA LYS A 282 5.14 17.42 -13.32
C LYS A 282 3.70 17.55 -13.78
N PHE A 283 2.78 16.91 -13.07
CA PHE A 283 1.35 16.98 -13.35
C PHE A 283 0.74 18.10 -12.51
N LYS A 284 0.48 19.25 -13.14
CA LYS A 284 -0.33 20.31 -12.55
C LYS A 284 -1.80 19.99 -12.80
N LEU A 285 -2.53 19.67 -11.74
CA LEU A 285 -3.98 19.46 -11.82
C LEU A 285 -4.72 20.80 -11.70
N PRO A 286 -6.00 20.86 -12.13
CA PRO A 286 -6.85 22.03 -11.93
C PRO A 286 -6.91 22.45 -10.45
N THR A 287 -7.17 23.74 -10.20
CA THR A 287 -7.28 24.28 -8.83
C THR A 287 -8.63 23.97 -8.17
N ILE A 288 -9.65 23.73 -8.98
CA ILE A 288 -11.00 23.33 -8.59
C ILE A 288 -11.48 22.22 -9.54
N PRO A 289 -12.46 21.38 -9.13
CA PRO A 289 -13.09 20.43 -10.04
C PRO A 289 -13.57 21.11 -11.32
N THR A 290 -13.25 20.54 -12.48
CA THR A 290 -13.65 21.12 -13.76
C THR A 290 -15.12 20.84 -14.04
N ILE A 291 -15.74 21.63 -14.93
CA ILE A 291 -17.10 21.36 -15.42
C ILE A 291 -17.19 19.93 -15.94
N ALA A 292 -16.20 19.46 -16.69
CA ALA A 292 -16.16 18.08 -17.20
C ALA A 292 -16.10 17.03 -16.09
N ASP A 293 -15.37 17.29 -15.00
CA ASP A 293 -15.37 16.38 -13.84
C ASP A 293 -16.76 16.31 -13.20
N VAL A 294 -17.42 17.46 -13.02
CA VAL A 294 -18.78 17.54 -12.43
C VAL A 294 -19.81 16.91 -13.35
N THR A 295 -19.70 17.12 -14.67
CA THR A 295 -20.58 16.50 -15.66
C THR A 295 -20.48 14.98 -15.63
N ASP A 296 -19.27 14.41 -15.61
CA ASP A 296 -19.08 12.95 -15.52
C ASP A 296 -19.72 12.40 -14.23
N ILE A 297 -19.59 13.13 -13.10
CA ILE A 297 -20.21 12.74 -11.81
C ILE A 297 -21.73 12.78 -11.87
N LEU A 298 -22.32 13.86 -12.40
CA LEU A 298 -23.77 14.01 -12.49
C LEU A 298 -24.36 12.96 -13.44
N ALA A 299 -23.78 12.79 -14.63
CA ALA A 299 -24.22 11.82 -15.62
C ALA A 299 -24.19 10.38 -15.06
N HIS A 300 -23.14 10.04 -14.30
CA HIS A 300 -23.03 8.74 -13.65
C HIS A 300 -24.15 8.48 -12.64
N ASN A 301 -24.63 9.52 -11.95
CA ASN A 301 -25.73 9.44 -11.00
C ASN A 301 -27.12 9.67 -11.65
N GLY A 302 -27.20 9.70 -12.99
CA GLY A 302 -28.45 9.95 -13.71
C GLY A 302 -28.99 11.38 -13.54
N LEU A 303 -28.14 12.33 -13.13
CA LEU A 303 -28.50 13.72 -12.92
C LEU A 303 -28.09 14.57 -14.12
N PRO A 304 -28.94 15.50 -14.58
CA PRO A 304 -28.55 16.47 -15.60
C PRO A 304 -27.61 17.53 -15.00
N PHE A 305 -26.79 18.14 -15.85
CA PHE A 305 -26.06 19.33 -15.45
C PHE A 305 -27.05 20.47 -15.21
N PRO A 306 -26.98 21.18 -14.06
CA PRO A 306 -27.94 22.23 -13.74
C PRO A 306 -27.85 23.38 -14.74
N ASP A 307 -29.01 23.92 -15.14
CA ASP A 307 -29.04 25.18 -15.86
C ASP A 307 -28.50 26.30 -14.94
N LYS A 308 -27.88 27.33 -15.53
CA LYS A 308 -27.34 28.49 -14.79
C LYS A 308 -28.41 29.20 -13.95
N THR A 309 -29.69 29.04 -14.32
CA THR A 309 -30.86 29.63 -13.67
C THR A 309 -31.44 28.75 -12.57
N MET A 310 -30.96 27.52 -12.40
CA MET A 310 -31.48 26.58 -11.42
C MET A 310 -31.24 27.09 -10.00
N THR A 311 -32.32 27.27 -9.25
CA THR A 311 -32.28 27.61 -7.83
C THR A 311 -32.63 26.37 -7.00
N VAL A 312 -31.78 26.04 -6.02
CA VAL A 312 -32.03 24.93 -5.10
C VAL A 312 -32.39 25.51 -3.74
N THR A 313 -33.62 25.28 -3.29
CA THR A 313 -34.04 25.64 -1.93
C THR A 313 -33.51 24.58 -0.96
N VAL A 314 -32.45 24.90 -0.23
CA VAL A 314 -31.96 24.03 0.84
C VAL A 314 -32.88 24.20 2.04
N VAL A 315 -33.81 23.27 2.23
CA VAL A 315 -34.63 23.23 3.44
C VAL A 315 -33.73 22.74 4.57
N SER A 316 -33.23 23.67 5.39
CA SER A 316 -32.50 23.30 6.59
C SER A 316 -33.49 22.72 7.61
N ASP A 317 -33.54 21.40 7.72
CA ASP A 317 -34.18 20.73 8.85
C ASP A 317 -33.34 20.94 10.11
N ARG A 318 -33.43 22.15 10.68
CA ARG A 318 -33.07 22.42 12.06
C ARG A 318 -34.22 22.00 12.97
N GLN A 319 -34.64 20.73 12.93
CA GLN A 319 -35.45 20.13 13.99
C GLN A 319 -35.19 18.63 14.08
N ARG A 320 -34.23 18.25 14.93
CA ARG A 320 -34.45 17.33 16.06
C ARG A 320 -33.22 17.34 16.98
N ILE A 321 -33.55 17.44 18.26
CA ILE A 321 -32.72 17.61 19.47
C ILE A 321 -31.78 16.41 19.65
#